data_AF-A0A349AYX0-F1
#
_entry.id   AF-A0A349AYX0-F1
#
_cell.length_a   1.000
_cell.length_b   1.000
_cell.length_c   1.000
_cell.angle_alpha   90.00
_cell.angle_beta   90.00
_cell.angle_gamma   90.00
#
_symmetry.space_group_name_H-M   'P 1'
#
loop_
_entity.id
_entity.type
_entity.pdbx_description
1 polymer ?
#
loop_
_entity_poly.entity_id
_entity_poly.type
_entity_poly.pdbx_seq_one_letter_code
_entity_poly.pdbx_strand_id
1 'polypeptide(L)'
;MTTTVVENDVDNALVADQAREITTKVDRPDLIFRGIIRTSGIAVLTVMSLIGVFLAYRAAKALDVAGWSFVTEQAWEPDSGKFGVAAIIVGTVLIAVVAICIAVPLAIAVALYISEYAPRRLQSTFVSLVDLMAAVPSIVYGLWGFFFL
;
A
#
# COMPACT_ATOMS: atom_id res chain seq x y z
N MET A 1 20.79 -43.32 -54.72
CA MET A 1 19.47 -42.66 -54.83
C MET A 1 18.94 -42.32 -53.43
N THR A 2 19.79 -41.81 -52.52
CA THR A 2 19.46 -41.76 -51.08
C THR A 2 19.89 -40.45 -50.41
N THR A 3 20.60 -39.55 -51.11
CA THR A 3 21.10 -38.28 -50.55
C THR A 3 20.12 -37.11 -50.70
N THR A 4 19.14 -37.19 -51.62
CA THR A 4 18.20 -36.08 -51.87
C THR A 4 17.11 -35.94 -50.81
N VAL A 5 16.85 -36.99 -50.01
CA VAL A 5 15.80 -36.96 -48.98
C VAL A 5 16.33 -36.32 -47.69
N VAL A 6 17.59 -36.58 -47.33
CA VAL A 6 18.21 -36.03 -46.11
C VAL A 6 18.51 -34.54 -46.27
N GLU A 7 18.99 -34.11 -47.44
CA GLU A 7 19.22 -32.68 -47.74
C GLU A 7 17.92 -31.88 -47.59
N ASN A 8 16.82 -32.40 -48.14
CA ASN A 8 15.50 -31.76 -48.08
C ASN A 8 14.96 -31.63 -46.65
N ASP A 9 15.26 -32.58 -45.76
CA ASP A 9 14.76 -32.59 -44.38
C ASP A 9 15.56 -31.61 -43.50
N VAL A 10 16.86 -31.46 -43.76
CA VAL A 10 17.71 -30.45 -43.11
C VAL A 10 17.34 -29.06 -43.60
N ASP A 11 17.13 -28.86 -44.91
CA ASP A 11 16.67 -27.59 -45.47
C ASP A 11 15.31 -27.18 -44.89
N ASN A 12 14.37 -28.12 -44.72
CA ASN A 12 13.08 -27.85 -44.09
C ASN A 12 13.20 -27.49 -42.60
N ALA A 13 14.13 -28.12 -41.88
CA ALA A 13 14.41 -27.79 -40.48
C ALA A 13 15.02 -26.39 -40.32
N LEU A 14 15.88 -25.96 -41.24
CA LEU A 14 16.45 -24.61 -41.26
C LEU A 14 15.44 -23.52 -41.65
N VAL A 15 14.41 -23.87 -42.44
CA VAL A 15 13.27 -23.00 -42.75
C VAL A 15 12.31 -22.89 -41.55
N ALA A 16 12.15 -23.96 -40.78
CA ALA A 16 11.30 -23.99 -39.58
C ALA A 16 11.91 -23.25 -38.38
N ASP A 17 13.24 -23.15 -38.30
CA ASP A 17 14.00 -22.44 -37.26
C ASP A 17 14.38 -20.99 -37.67
N GLN A 18 13.56 -20.35 -38.50
CA GLN A 18 13.60 -18.90 -38.66
C GLN A 18 12.93 -18.29 -37.42
N ALA A 19 13.71 -17.60 -36.58
CA ALA A 19 13.20 -16.91 -35.41
C ALA A 19 12.01 -16.01 -35.80
N ARG A 20 10.81 -16.38 -35.33
CA ARG A 20 9.58 -15.65 -35.65
C ARG A 20 9.68 -14.24 -35.07
N GLU A 21 9.89 -13.25 -35.93
CA GLU A 21 9.86 -11.84 -35.53
C GLU A 21 8.47 -11.49 -34.99
N ILE A 22 8.35 -11.30 -33.68
CA ILE A 22 7.11 -10.85 -33.04
C ILE A 22 6.91 -9.38 -33.39
N THR A 23 6.33 -9.12 -34.56
CA THR A 23 5.87 -7.78 -34.95
C THR A 23 4.58 -7.46 -34.20
N THR A 24 4.68 -6.82 -33.04
CA THR A 24 3.53 -6.19 -32.38
C THR A 24 3.04 -5.01 -33.23
N LYS A 25 1.98 -5.23 -34.02
CA LYS A 25 1.20 -4.12 -34.58
C LYS A 25 0.42 -3.48 -33.44
N VAL A 26 0.57 -2.18 -33.29
CA VAL A 26 -0.16 -1.43 -32.28
C VAL A 26 -1.62 -1.32 -32.73
N ASP A 27 -2.49 -2.10 -32.12
CA ASP A 27 -3.92 -2.12 -32.44
C ASP A 27 -4.63 -0.91 -31.81
N ARG A 28 -5.65 -0.37 -32.49
CA ARG A 28 -6.44 0.78 -32.01
C ARG A 28 -7.01 0.60 -30.59
N PRO A 29 -7.50 -0.59 -30.19
CA PRO A 29 -7.95 -0.83 -28.82
C PRO A 29 -6.82 -0.69 -27.78
N ASP A 30 -5.59 -1.10 -28.12
CA ASP A 30 -4.43 -0.98 -27.22
C ASP A 30 -4.06 0.51 -27.02
N LEU A 31 -4.15 1.33 -28.06
CA LEU A 31 -3.96 2.79 -27.95
C LEU A 31 -5.02 3.46 -27.06
N ILE A 32 -6.30 3.08 -27.23
CA ILE A 32 -7.41 3.61 -26.43
C ILE A 32 -7.24 3.17 -24.96
N PHE A 33 -6.95 1.90 -24.72
CA PHE A 33 -6.73 1.35 -23.38
C PHE A 33 -5.56 2.06 -22.68
N ARG A 34 -4.41 2.20 -23.35
CA ARG A 34 -3.26 2.94 -22.83
C ARG A 34 -3.59 4.41 -22.56
N GLY A 35 -4.40 5.03 -23.42
CA GLY A 35 -4.91 6.38 -23.23
C GLY A 35 -5.72 6.50 -21.95
N ILE A 36 -6.71 5.63 -21.74
CA ILE A 36 -7.59 5.62 -20.56
C ILE A 36 -6.80 5.39 -19.27
N ILE A 37 -5.90 4.42 -19.24
CA ILE A 37 -5.11 4.13 -18.03
C ILE A 37 -4.18 5.30 -17.70
N ARG A 38 -3.53 5.91 -18.70
CA ARG A 38 -2.65 7.07 -18.48
C ARG A 38 -3.43 8.30 -18.04
N THR A 39 -4.56 8.62 -18.68
CA THR A 39 -5.37 9.78 -18.29
C THR A 39 -6.00 9.58 -16.91
N SER A 40 -6.47 8.37 -16.59
CA SER A 40 -6.96 8.03 -15.26
C SER A 40 -5.86 8.18 -14.19
N GLY A 41 -4.67 7.62 -14.43
CA GLY A 41 -3.53 7.78 -13.52
C GLY A 41 -3.12 9.25 -13.34
N ILE A 42 -3.03 10.01 -14.43
CA ILE A 42 -2.74 11.45 -14.40
C ILE A 42 -3.84 12.19 -13.63
N ALA A 43 -5.12 11.85 -13.84
CA ALA A 43 -6.23 12.48 -13.13
C ALA A 43 -6.17 12.24 -11.63
N VAL A 44 -5.93 11.00 -11.19
CA VAL A 44 -5.78 10.66 -9.76
C VAL A 44 -4.60 11.40 -9.15
N LEU A 45 -3.43 11.40 -9.81
CA LEU A 45 -2.26 12.13 -9.34
C LEU A 45 -2.51 13.64 -9.28
N THR A 46 -3.21 14.19 -10.27
CA THR A 46 -3.57 15.61 -10.33
C THR A 46 -4.49 15.97 -9.17
N VAL A 47 -5.54 15.19 -8.94
CA VAL A 47 -6.48 15.42 -7.82
C VAL A 47 -5.76 15.30 -6.48
N MET A 48 -4.94 14.26 -6.28
CA MET A 48 -4.17 14.07 -5.05
C MET A 48 -3.20 15.23 -4.81
N SER A 49 -2.52 15.70 -5.86
CA SER A 49 -1.62 16.84 -5.80
C SER A 49 -2.37 18.14 -5.51
N LEU A 50 -3.54 18.36 -6.11
CA LEU A 50 -4.38 19.54 -5.84
C LEU A 50 -4.84 19.57 -4.39
N ILE A 51 -5.32 18.44 -3.86
CA ILE A 51 -5.71 18.32 -2.45
C ILE A 51 -4.51 18.58 -1.55
N GLY A 52 -3.35 18.00 -1.84
CA GLY A 52 -2.12 18.19 -1.08
C GLY A 52 -1.68 19.66 -1.04
N VAL A 53 -1.63 20.33 -2.20
CA VAL A 53 -1.26 21.76 -2.30
C VAL A 53 -2.28 22.64 -1.58
N PHE A 54 -3.57 22.38 -1.76
CA PHE A 54 -4.64 23.12 -1.08
C PHE A 54 -4.56 23.00 0.44
N LEU A 55 -4.33 21.78 0.94
CA LEU A 55 -4.21 21.53 2.36
C LEU A 55 -2.93 22.17 2.93
N ALA A 56 -1.81 22.10 2.20
CA ALA A 56 -0.57 22.77 2.58
C ALA A 56 -0.73 24.29 2.65
N TYR A 57 -1.42 24.90 1.66
CA TYR A 57 -1.70 26.34 1.67
C TYR A 57 -2.56 26.75 2.88
N ARG A 58 -3.60 25.97 3.20
CA ARG A 58 -4.44 26.21 4.38
C ARG A 58 -3.68 26.01 5.68
N ALA A 59 -2.86 24.98 5.77
CA ALA A 59 -2.02 24.71 6.93
C ALA A 59 -1.03 25.85 7.18
N ALA A 60 -0.36 26.36 6.12
CA ALA A 60 0.54 27.49 6.23
C ALA A 60 -0.17 28.74 6.80
N LYS A 61 -1.34 29.10 6.25
CA LYS A 61 -2.13 30.22 6.80
C LYS A 61 -2.57 30.00 8.25
N ALA A 62 -2.95 28.78 8.61
CA ALA A 62 -3.34 28.46 9.98
C ALA A 62 -2.15 28.59 10.95
N LEU A 63 -0.96 28.18 10.53
CA LEU A 63 0.28 28.33 11.30
C LEU A 63 0.71 29.79 11.43
N ASP A 64 0.52 30.62 10.40
CA ASP A 64 0.79 32.06 10.47
C ASP A 64 -0.07 32.75 11.55
N VAL A 65 -1.32 32.30 11.73
CA VAL A 65 -2.23 32.81 12.76
C VAL A 65 -1.90 32.25 14.16
N ALA A 66 -1.56 30.96 14.25
CA ALA A 66 -1.28 30.30 15.53
C ALA A 66 0.13 30.60 16.08
N GLY A 67 1.09 30.92 15.20
CA GLY A 67 2.48 31.20 15.54
C GLY A 67 3.23 29.99 16.13
N TRP A 68 4.43 30.24 16.67
CA TRP A 68 5.29 29.20 17.26
C TRP A 68 4.70 28.54 18.51
N SER A 69 3.75 29.21 19.19
CA SER A 69 3.05 28.66 20.36
C SER A 69 2.25 27.41 20.00
N PHE A 70 1.84 27.24 18.75
CA PHE A 70 1.11 26.06 18.27
C PHE A 70 1.79 24.72 18.63
N VAL A 71 3.12 24.69 18.57
CA VAL A 71 3.92 23.47 18.80
C VAL A 71 3.98 23.08 20.27
N THR A 72 3.97 24.05 21.18
CA THR A 72 4.11 23.84 22.63
C THR A 72 2.77 23.86 23.36
N GLU A 73 1.76 24.50 22.78
CA GLU A 73 0.43 24.62 23.36
C GLU A 73 -0.24 23.24 23.44
N GLN A 74 -0.86 22.95 24.58
CA GLN A 74 -1.57 21.70 24.84
C GLN A 74 -3.07 21.87 24.73
N ALA A 75 -3.59 23.07 24.98
CA ALA A 75 -5.01 23.35 24.91
C ALA A 75 -5.50 23.37 23.46
N TRP A 76 -6.63 22.68 23.22
CA TRP A 76 -7.38 22.78 21.98
C TRP A 76 -8.65 23.57 22.25
N GLU A 77 -8.57 24.90 22.14
CA GLU A 77 -9.69 25.82 22.37
C GLU A 77 -9.92 26.70 21.13
N PRO A 78 -10.68 26.19 20.13
CA PRO A 78 -10.95 26.92 18.90
C PRO A 78 -11.65 28.26 19.12
N ASP A 79 -12.51 28.33 20.14
CA ASP A 79 -13.30 29.53 20.48
C ASP A 79 -12.44 30.66 21.05
N SER A 80 -11.33 30.34 21.71
CA SER A 80 -10.37 31.31 22.27
C SER A 80 -9.18 31.57 21.34
N GLY A 81 -9.17 30.96 20.15
CA GLY A 81 -8.09 31.07 19.17
C GLY A 81 -6.81 30.31 19.54
N LYS A 82 -6.86 29.42 20.54
CA LYS A 82 -5.71 28.61 20.97
C LYS A 82 -5.75 27.24 20.31
N PHE A 83 -4.78 26.99 19.45
CA PHE A 83 -4.62 25.72 18.76
C PHE A 83 -3.28 25.12 19.16
N GLY A 84 -3.32 24.01 19.89
CA GLY A 84 -2.13 23.31 20.36
C GLY A 84 -2.00 21.91 19.77
N VAL A 85 -0.82 21.57 19.24
CA VAL A 85 -0.53 20.23 18.71
C VAL A 85 0.28 19.37 19.69
N ALA A 86 0.83 19.95 20.75
CA ALA A 86 1.72 19.26 21.68
C ALA A 86 1.06 18.01 22.29
N ALA A 87 -0.19 18.16 22.74
CA ALA A 87 -0.96 17.06 23.32
C ALA A 87 -1.20 15.92 22.32
N ILE A 88 -1.46 16.25 21.05
CA ILE A 88 -1.72 15.27 19.98
C ILE A 88 -0.43 14.51 19.65
N ILE A 89 0.70 15.21 19.54
CA ILE A 89 2.00 14.58 19.26
C ILE A 89 2.38 13.63 20.40
N VAL A 90 2.34 14.11 21.64
CA VAL A 90 2.69 13.30 22.81
C VAL A 90 1.74 12.11 22.94
N GLY A 91 0.44 12.31 22.77
CA GLY A 91 -0.55 11.23 22.79
C GLY A 91 -0.27 10.17 21.74
N THR A 92 0.01 10.58 20.50
CA THR A 92 0.31 9.66 19.38
C THR A 92 1.57 8.84 19.68
N VAL A 93 2.64 9.49 20.14
CA VAL A 93 3.91 8.81 20.47
C VAL A 93 3.71 7.85 21.63
N LEU A 94 3.01 8.27 22.69
CA LEU A 94 2.77 7.43 23.86
C LEU A 94 1.97 6.18 23.48
N ILE A 95 0.88 6.34 22.72
CA ILE A 95 0.06 5.21 22.24
C ILE A 95 0.91 4.29 21.37
N ALA A 96 1.70 4.83 20.42
CA ALA A 96 2.56 4.03 19.56
C ALA A 96 3.61 3.23 20.35
N VAL A 97 4.24 3.84 21.35
CA VAL A 97 5.23 3.18 22.21
C VAL A 97 4.60 2.04 23.01
N VAL A 98 3.47 2.31 23.67
CA VAL A 98 2.75 1.27 24.44
C VAL A 98 2.31 0.13 23.52
N ALA A 99 1.77 0.46 22.34
CA ALA A 99 1.38 -0.53 21.35
C ALA A 99 2.55 -1.40 20.91
N ILE A 100 3.71 -0.81 20.57
CA ILE A 100 4.91 -1.55 20.14
C ILE A 100 5.45 -2.43 21.28
N CYS A 101 5.52 -1.89 22.50
CA CYS A 101 6.01 -2.62 23.67
C CYS A 101 5.22 -3.90 23.95
N ILE A 102 3.92 -3.94 23.62
CA ILE A 102 3.06 -5.10 23.81
C ILE A 102 3.00 -5.96 22.54
N ALA A 103 2.81 -5.34 21.38
CA ALA A 103 2.57 -6.04 20.12
C ALA A 103 3.82 -6.77 19.61
N VAL A 104 5.02 -6.20 19.73
CA VAL A 104 6.26 -6.82 19.25
C VAL A 104 6.59 -8.12 19.97
N PRO A 105 6.68 -8.17 21.32
CA PRO A 105 6.99 -9.43 21.99
C PRO A 105 5.91 -10.49 21.75
N LEU A 106 4.64 -10.09 21.69
CA LEU A 106 3.53 -11.00 21.39
C LEU A 106 3.61 -11.54 19.96
N ALA A 107 3.90 -10.69 18.97
CA ALA A 107 4.05 -11.10 17.57
C ALA A 107 5.20 -12.10 17.40
N ILE A 108 6.34 -11.87 18.06
CA ILE A 108 7.49 -12.79 18.04
C ILE A 108 7.10 -14.12 18.70
N ALA A 109 6.45 -14.09 19.86
CA ALA A 109 6.02 -15.31 20.56
C ALA A 109 5.07 -16.16 19.70
N VAL A 110 4.09 -15.52 19.06
CA VAL A 110 3.13 -16.20 18.17
C VAL A 110 3.83 -16.73 16.92
N ALA A 111 4.72 -15.96 16.31
CA ALA A 111 5.47 -16.39 15.13
C ALA A 111 6.33 -17.63 15.42
N LEU A 112 7.08 -17.61 16.54
CA LEU A 112 7.89 -18.75 16.97
C LEU A 112 7.03 -19.98 17.30
N TYR A 113 5.88 -19.79 17.94
CA TYR A 113 4.96 -20.90 18.21
C TYR A 113 4.46 -21.55 16.92
N ILE A 114 4.07 -20.74 15.93
CA ILE A 114 3.57 -21.21 14.64
C ILE A 114 4.69 -21.89 13.82
N SER A 115 5.93 -21.40 13.89
CA SER A 115 7.04 -21.95 13.10
C SER A 115 7.64 -23.22 13.71
N GLU A 116 7.88 -23.24 15.02
CA GLU A 116 8.67 -24.30 15.67
C GLU A 116 7.81 -25.33 16.42
N TYR A 117 6.66 -24.94 16.96
CA TYR A 117 5.90 -25.78 17.89
C TYR A 117 4.57 -26.29 17.34
N ALA A 118 3.97 -25.60 16.36
CA ALA A 118 2.65 -25.93 15.86
C ALA A 118 2.65 -27.18 14.96
N PRO A 119 1.72 -28.14 15.15
CA PRO A 119 1.57 -29.27 14.24
C PRO A 119 1.09 -28.80 12.86
N ARG A 120 1.56 -29.44 11.78
CA ARG A 120 1.35 -29.05 10.37
C ARG A 120 -0.09 -28.64 9.99
N ARG A 121 -1.12 -29.28 10.55
CA ARG A 121 -2.53 -28.95 10.27
C ARG A 121 -3.00 -27.65 10.92
N LEU A 122 -2.46 -27.33 12.10
CA LEU A 122 -2.86 -26.15 12.88
C LEU A 122 -2.08 -24.91 12.43
N GLN A 123 -0.86 -25.11 11.94
CA GLN A 123 -0.05 -24.06 11.34
C GLN A 123 -0.81 -23.32 10.22
N SER A 124 -1.40 -24.05 9.27
CA SER A 124 -2.17 -23.43 8.18
C SER A 124 -3.36 -22.63 8.69
N THR A 125 -4.06 -23.13 9.72
CA THR A 125 -5.20 -22.43 10.31
C THR A 125 -4.77 -21.14 11.00
N PHE A 126 -3.69 -21.15 11.78
CA PHE A 126 -3.20 -19.94 12.45
C PHE A 126 -2.71 -18.89 11.46
N VAL A 127 -1.98 -19.29 10.42
CA VAL A 127 -1.57 -18.37 9.35
C VAL A 127 -2.79 -17.75 8.68
N SER A 128 -3.80 -18.55 8.31
CA SER A 128 -5.03 -18.02 7.73
C SER A 128 -5.80 -17.07 8.67
N LEU A 129 -5.80 -17.30 9.98
CA LEU A 129 -6.43 -16.38 10.95
C LEU A 129 -5.69 -15.06 11.05
N VAL A 130 -4.34 -15.09 11.04
CA VAL A 130 -3.52 -13.87 11.05
C VAL A 130 -3.73 -13.08 9.76
N ASP A 131 -3.73 -13.76 8.61
CA ASP A 131 -4.00 -13.13 7.31
C ASP A 131 -5.41 -12.52 7.27
N LEU A 132 -6.40 -13.21 7.86
CA LEU A 132 -7.76 -12.69 7.97
C LEU A 132 -7.81 -11.42 8.83
N MET A 133 -7.11 -11.39 9.98
CA MET A 133 -7.01 -10.20 10.84
C MET A 133 -6.32 -9.03 10.12
N ALA A 134 -5.32 -9.31 9.27
CA ALA A 134 -4.67 -8.28 8.45
C ALA A 134 -5.59 -7.74 7.33
N ALA A 135 -6.55 -8.54 6.88
CA ALA A 135 -7.54 -8.14 5.87
C ALA A 135 -8.71 -7.33 6.45
N VAL A 136 -8.91 -7.33 7.78
CA VAL A 136 -9.99 -6.56 8.40
C VAL A 136 -9.75 -5.05 8.19
N PRO A 137 -10.76 -4.29 7.70
CA PRO A 137 -10.63 -2.86 7.55
C PRO A 137 -10.37 -2.17 8.90
N SER A 138 -9.40 -1.26 8.95
CA SER A 138 -9.04 -0.54 10.18
C SER A 138 -10.21 0.25 10.79
N ILE A 139 -11.17 0.69 9.96
CA ILE A 139 -12.39 1.38 10.40
C ILE A 139 -13.27 0.52 11.31
N VAL A 140 -13.27 -0.81 11.17
CA VAL A 140 -14.08 -1.71 11.99
C VAL A 140 -13.62 -1.66 13.45
N TYR A 141 -12.31 -1.76 13.67
CA TYR A 141 -11.73 -1.65 15.01
C TYR A 141 -11.95 -0.27 15.62
N GLY A 142 -11.86 0.80 14.81
CA GLY A 142 -12.14 2.17 15.24
C GLY A 142 -13.59 2.39 15.69
N LEU A 143 -14.56 1.88 14.92
CA LEU A 143 -15.97 1.96 15.28
C LEU A 143 -16.29 1.12 16.52
N TRP A 144 -15.71 -0.07 16.66
CA TRP A 144 -15.89 -0.89 17.85
C TRP A 144 -15.39 -0.16 19.11
N GLY A 145 -14.20 0.44 19.04
CA GLY A 145 -13.69 1.28 20.12
C GLY A 145 -14.64 2.41 20.47
N PHE A 146 -15.13 3.17 19.49
CA PHE A 146 -16.07 4.27 19.71
C PHE A 146 -17.41 3.85 20.35
N PHE A 147 -17.93 2.66 20.04
CA PHE A 147 -19.21 2.20 20.59
C PHE A 147 -19.11 1.53 21.95
N PHE A 148 -17.96 0.92 22.29
CA PHE A 148 -17.82 0.08 23.48
C PHE A 148 -16.83 0.61 24.54
N LEU A 149 -15.93 1.53 24.19
CA LEU A 149 -15.01 2.23 25.11
C LEU A 149 -15.41 3.69 25.28
#